data_AF-A0A381S0R2-F1
#
_entry.id   AF-A0A381S0R2-F1
#
_cell.length_a   1.000
_cell.length_b   1.000
_cell.length_c   1.000
_cell.angle_alpha   90.00
_cell.angle_beta   90.00
_cell.angle_gamma   90.00
#
_symmetry.space_group_name_H-M   'P 1'
#
loop_
_entity.id
_entity.type
_entity.pdbx_description
1 polymer ?
#
loop_
_entity_poly.entity_id
_entity_poly.type
_entity_poly.pdbx_seq_one_letter_code
_entity_poly.pdbx_strand_id
1 'polypeptide(L)' 'MNGFLNDRTRLYLGIFFVIASIGFFIYGWMERSVGNPFNQIWMLAIIILMGGMVHLQKIGGSRKKSRPKDE' A
#
# COMPACT_ATOMS: atom_id res chain seq x y z
N MET A 1 -17.54 13.20 13.30
CA MET A 1 -17.49 11.72 13.28
C MET A 1 -16.98 11.11 11.96
N ASN A 2 -16.82 11.89 10.88
CA ASN A 2 -16.40 11.35 9.56
C ASN A 2 -14.90 11.01 9.41
N GLY A 3 -14.02 11.53 10.27
CA GLY A 3 -12.57 11.26 10.18
C GLY A 3 -12.20 9.81 10.56
N PHE A 4 -12.82 9.28 11.60
CA PHE A 4 -12.50 7.96 12.16
C PHE A 4 -12.93 6.80 11.26
N LEU A 5 -14.07 6.96 10.56
CA LEU A 5 -14.54 5.99 9.55
C LEU A 5 -13.60 5.98 8.33
N ASN A 6 -13.12 7.15 7.91
CA ASN A 6 -12.20 7.28 6.77
C ASN A 6 -10.83 6.65 7.06
N ASP A 7 -10.35 6.76 8.30
CA ASP A 7 -9.08 6.15 8.73
C ASP A 7 -9.15 4.61 8.76
N ARG A 8 -10.26 4.03 9.24
CA ARG A 8 -10.47 2.57 9.18
C ARG A 8 -10.53 2.07 7.74
N THR A 9 -11.30 2.72 6.87
CA THR A 9 -11.41 2.31 5.46
C THR A 9 -10.06 2.39 4.75
N ARG A 10 -9.28 3.45 4.99
CA ARG A 10 -7.92 3.57 4.44
C ARG A 10 -6.97 2.49 4.97
N LEU A 11 -7.12 2.09 6.24
CA LEU A 11 -6.31 1.02 6.83
C LEU A 11 -6.59 -0.31 6.13
N TYR A 12 -7.87 -0.65 5.96
CA TYR A 12 -8.26 -1.86 5.23
C TYR A 12 -7.79 -1.82 3.77
N LEU A 13 -7.89 -0.67 3.11
CA LEU A 13 -7.42 -0.49 1.73
C LEU A 13 -5.89 -0.68 1.64
N GLY A 14 -5.14 -0.12 2.59
CA GLY A 14 -3.69 -0.25 2.66
C GLY A 14 -3.24 -1.70 2.89
N ILE A 15 -3.87 -2.40 3.83
CA ILE A 15 -3.61 -3.83 4.09
C ILE A 15 -3.96 -4.67 2.86
N PHE A 16 -5.10 -4.40 2.22
CA PHE A 16 -5.51 -5.08 0.99
C PHE A 16 -4.45 -4.91 -0.11
N PHE A 17 -3.95 -3.69 -0.32
CA PHE A 17 -2.89 -3.44 -1.29
C PHE A 17 -1.58 -4.16 -0.97
N VAL A 18 -1.20 -4.27 0.30
CA VAL A 18 -0.02 -5.06 0.69
C VAL A 18 -0.20 -6.54 0.35
N ILE A 19 -1.35 -7.13 0.70
CA ILE A 19 -1.65 -8.53 0.39
C ILE A 19 -1.70 -8.76 -1.13
N ALA A 20 -2.36 -7.86 -1.87
CA ALA A 20 -2.43 -7.93 -3.32
C ALA A 20 -1.03 -7.83 -3.96
N SER A 21 -0.18 -6.92 -3.48
CA SER A 21 1.21 -6.81 -3.96
C SER A 21 2.00 -8.09 -3.76
N ILE A 22 1.85 -8.77 -2.62
CA ILE A 22 2.51 -10.06 -2.37
C ILE A 22 2.01 -11.12 -3.38
N GLY A 23 0.70 -11.16 -3.63
CA GLY A 23 0.12 -12.04 -4.64
C GLY A 23 0.68 -11.81 -6.05
N PHE A 24 0.74 -10.54 -6.49
CA PHE A 24 1.33 -10.18 -7.79
C PHE A 24 2.83 -10.49 -7.86
N PHE A 25 3.55 -10.40 -6.75
CA PHE A 25 4.97 -10.74 -6.69
C PHE A 25 5.20 -12.25 -6.87
N ILE A 26 4.39 -13.08 -6.21
CA ILE A 26 4.42 -14.55 -6.37
C ILE A 26 4.00 -14.93 -7.80
N TYR A 27 2.93 -14.34 -8.31
CA TYR A 27 2.47 -14.55 -9.68
C TYR A 27 3.55 -14.17 -10.70
N GLY A 28 4.17 -13.00 -10.54
CA GLY A 28 5.28 -12.57 -11.39
C GLY A 28 6.52 -13.46 -11.28
N TRP A 29 6.73 -14.13 -10.14
CA TRP A 29 7.79 -15.14 -9.99
C TRP A 29 7.45 -16.42 -10.77
N MET A 30 6.19 -16.86 -10.76
CA MET A 30 5.71 -17.97 -11.60
C MET A 30 5.79 -17.62 -13.09
N GLU A 31 5.38 -16.42 -13.50
CA GLU A 31 5.43 -16.00 -14.90
C GLU A 31 6.86 -15.96 -15.46
N ARG A 32 7.83 -15.63 -14.58
CA ARG A 32 9.27 -15.64 -14.92
C ARG A 32 9.74 -17.01 -15.39
N SER A 33 9.27 -18.09 -14.77
CA SER A 33 9.68 -19.45 -15.14
C SER A 33 9.10 -19.89 -16.48
N VAL A 34 8.09 -19.18 -17.01
CA VAL A 34 7.44 -19.43 -18.30
C VAL A 34 8.04 -18.56 -19.43
N GLY A 35 9.01 -17.68 -19.13
CA GLY A 35 9.72 -16.87 -20.12
C GLY A 35 9.06 -15.52 -20.47
N ASN A 36 8.02 -15.13 -19.73
CA ASN A 36 7.38 -13.82 -19.90
C ASN A 36 8.31 -12.71 -19.33
N PRO A 37 8.45 -11.52 -19.96
CA PRO A 37 9.35 -10.48 -19.46
C PRO A 37 8.95 -10.06 -18.05
N PHE A 38 9.80 -10.44 -17.11
CA PHE A 38 9.71 -10.24 -15.66
C PHE A 38 9.28 -8.82 -15.22
N ASN A 39 9.45 -7.83 -16.08
CA ASN A 39 9.40 -6.41 -15.72
C ASN A 39 7.98 -5.87 -15.45
N GLN A 40 6.95 -6.27 -16.21
CA GLN A 40 5.62 -5.63 -16.09
C GLN A 40 4.86 -6.02 -14.82
N ILE A 41 4.82 -7.31 -14.48
CA ILE A 41 4.06 -7.80 -13.32
C ILE A 41 4.71 -7.32 -12.01
N TRP A 42 6.03 -7.28 -11.97
CA TRP A 42 6.79 -6.78 -10.83
C TRP A 42 6.67 -5.28 -10.65
N MET A 43 6.67 -4.52 -11.76
CA MET A 43 6.36 -3.08 -11.73
C MET A 43 4.94 -2.82 -11.21
N LEU A 44 3.96 -3.64 -11.61
CA LEU A 44 2.59 -3.54 -11.09
C LEU A 44 2.55 -3.81 -9.57
N ALA A 45 3.26 -4.84 -9.10
CA ALA A 45 3.38 -5.13 -7.67
C ALA A 45 3.94 -3.94 -6.89
N ILE A 46 5.01 -3.30 -7.40
CA ILE A 46 5.61 -2.11 -6.77
C ILE A 46 4.63 -0.93 -6.74
N ILE A 47 3.91 -0.67 -7.83
CA ILE A 47 2.90 0.42 -7.90
C ILE A 47 1.80 0.19 -6.87
N ILE A 48 1.29 -1.05 -6.77
CA ILE A 48 0.28 -1.44 -5.79
C ILE A 48 0.80 -1.25 -4.36
N LEU A 49 2.06 -1.64 -4.10
CA LEU A 49 2.71 -1.47 -2.81
C LEU A 49 2.88 0.02 -2.44
N MET A 50 3.31 0.86 -3.39
CA MET A 50 3.39 2.31 -3.21
C MET A 50 2.00 2.92 -2.94
N GLY A 51 0.97 2.48 -3.65
CA GLY A 51 -0.42 2.88 -3.38
C GLY A 51 -0.82 2.56 -1.94
N GLY A 52 -0.57 1.33 -1.48
CA GLY A 52 -0.80 0.91 -0.11
C GLY A 52 -0.03 1.77 0.91
N MET A 53 1.24 2.06 0.66
CA MET A 53 2.07 2.92 1.51
C MET A 53 1.49 4.33 1.65
N VAL A 54 1.02 4.95 0.57
CA VAL A 54 0.40 6.30 0.63
C VAL A 54 -0.86 6.30 1.49
N HIS A 55 -1.68 5.25 1.40
CA HIS A 55 -2.87 5.12 2.24
C HIS A 55 -2.51 4.95 3.72
N LEU A 56 -1.50 4.14 4.04
CA LEU A 56 -1.03 3.91 5.41
C LEU A 56 -0.32 5.13 6.01
N GLN A 57 0.51 5.83 5.23
CA GLN A 57 1.19 7.06 5.65
C GLN A 57 0.20 8.18 5.97
N LYS A 58 -0.89 8.32 5.22
CA LYS A 58 -1.96 9.30 5.52
C LYS A 58 -2.66 9.04 6.85
N ILE A 59 -2.77 7.80 7.29
CA ILE A 59 -3.34 7.43 8.60
C ILE A 59 -2.37 7.81 9.74
N GLY A 60 -1.07 7.53 9.55
CA GLY A 60 -0.02 7.90 10.52
C GLY A 60 0.23 9.41 10.62
N GLY A 61 0.12 10.13 9.51
CA GLY A 61 0.33 11.58 9.45
C GLY A 61 -0.75 12.40 10.18
N SER A 62 -2.00 11.93 10.19
CA SER A 62 -3.10 12.58 10.92
C SER A 62 -2.89 12.60 12.44
N ARG A 63 -2.19 11.62 13.02
CA ARG A 63 -1.80 11.65 14.45
C ARG A 63 -0.67 12.63 14.76
N LYS A 64 0.12 13.05 13.76
CA LYS A 64 1.29 13.90 14.00
C LYS A 64 0.95 15.40 14.11
N LYS A 65 -0.29 15.80 13.81
CA LYS A 65 -0.75 17.20 13.92
C LYS A 65 -1.13 17.62 15.35
N SER A 66 -1.07 16.72 16.33
CA SER A 66 -1.40 17.02 17.73
C SER A 66 -0.18 17.22 18.64
N ARG A 67 1.01 17.53 18.10
CA ARG A 67 2.00 18.25 18.89
C ARG A 67 1.74 19.73 18.67
N PRO A 68 1.16 20.47 19.64
CA PRO A 68 1.36 21.91 19.64
C PRO A 68 2.87 22.12 19.57
N LYS A 69 3.25 22.99 18.66
CA LYS A 69 4.59 23.52 18.56
C LYS A 69 4.72 24.50 19.73
N ASP A 70 4.77 23.97 20.95
CA ASP A 70 5.15 24.75 22.11
C ASP A 70 6.68 24.72 22.19
N GLU A 71 7.21 25.93 22.09
CA GLU A 71 8.57 26.43 22.27
C GLU A 71 9.63 26.05 21.22
#